data_AF-A0AAP7LV28-F1
#
_entry.id   AF-A0AAP7LV28-F1
#
_cell.length_a   1.000
_cell.length_b   1.000
_cell.length_c   1.000
_cell.angle_alpha   90.00
_cell.angle_beta   90.00
_cell.angle_gamma   90.00
#
_symmetry.space_group_name_H-M   'P 1'
#
loop_
_entity.id
_entity.type
_entity.pdbx_description
1 polymer ?
#
loop_
_entity_poly.entity_id
_entity_poly.type
_entity_poly.pdbx_seq_one_letter_code
_entity_poly.pdbx_strand_id
1 'polypeptide(L)'
;MNTIICRDKETEMSIVATNLVLTQHQKYERGEIDLRTFAEAINVNKVKTYVRAERPLIEKQVGTEMFNNIINEVVNEYLSRAFV
;
A
#
# COMPACT_ATOMS: atom_id res chain seq x y z
N MET A 1 -10.62 -10.69 22.93
CA MET A 1 -9.56 -11.23 22.04
C MET A 1 -9.13 -10.13 21.08
N ASN A 2 -8.57 -9.01 21.57
CA ASN A 2 -9.15 -7.71 21.18
C ASN A 2 -8.23 -6.56 20.75
N THR A 3 -6.90 -6.65 20.71
CA THR A 3 -6.09 -5.46 20.32
C THR A 3 -4.74 -5.81 19.74
N ILE A 4 -4.06 -6.81 20.31
CA ILE A 4 -2.73 -7.26 19.84
C ILE A 4 -2.83 -7.85 18.42
N ILE A 5 -3.81 -8.73 18.18
CA ILE A 5 -4.05 -9.33 16.85
C ILE A 5 -4.38 -8.26 15.80
N CYS A 6 -5.14 -7.21 16.14
CA CYS A 6 -5.45 -6.13 15.21
C CYS A 6 -4.19 -5.35 14.81
N ARG A 7 -3.34 -4.98 15.77
CA ARG A 7 -2.07 -4.27 15.50
C ARG A 7 -1.11 -5.09 14.64
N ASP A 8 -1.02 -6.39 14.87
CA ASP A 8 -0.19 -7.28 14.04
C ASP A 8 -0.69 -7.31 12.59
N LYS A 9 -2.02 -7.31 12.40
CA LYS A 9 -2.63 -7.30 11.07
C LYS A 9 -2.56 -5.94 10.38
N GLU A 10 -2.66 -4.85 11.12
CA GLU A 10 -2.39 -3.49 10.62
C GLU A 10 -0.95 -3.39 10.11
N THR A 11 0.01 -3.89 10.90
CA THR A 11 1.44 -3.90 10.54
C THR A 11 1.70 -4.76 9.31
N GLU A 12 1.16 -5.99 9.29
CA GLU A 12 1.27 -6.90 8.14
C GLU A 12 0.71 -6.24 6.87
N MET A 13 -0.44 -5.58 6.97
CA MET A 13 -1.06 -4.89 5.85
C MET A 13 -0.22 -3.71 5.36
N SER A 14 0.31 -2.90 6.28
CA SER A 14 1.21 -1.79 5.94
C SER A 14 2.44 -2.29 5.18
N ILE A 15 3.05 -3.40 5.62
CA ILE A 15 4.19 -4.02 4.94
C ILE A 15 3.81 -4.48 3.53
N VAL A 16 2.69 -5.18 3.36
CA VAL A 16 2.26 -5.68 2.05
C VAL A 16 1.95 -4.52 1.09
N ALA A 17 1.25 -3.47 1.56
CA ALA A 17 0.98 -2.28 0.76
C ALA A 17 2.29 -1.57 0.37
N THR A 18 3.20 -1.40 1.33
CA THR A 18 4.50 -0.74 1.13
C THR A 18 5.36 -1.50 0.12
N ASN A 19 5.38 -2.83 0.15
CA ASN A 19 6.19 -3.62 -0.77
C ASN A 19 5.88 -3.34 -2.25
N LEU A 20 4.59 -3.27 -2.59
CA LEU A 20 4.19 -2.91 -3.96
C LEU A 20 4.64 -1.50 -4.31
N VAL A 21 4.32 -0.53 -3.44
CA VAL A 21 4.58 0.89 -3.71
C VAL A 21 6.07 1.18 -3.80
N LEU A 22 6.88 0.64 -2.89
CA LEU A 22 8.34 0.73 -2.90
C LEU A 22 8.93 0.12 -4.17
N THR A 23 8.43 -1.02 -4.62
CA THR A 23 8.90 -1.66 -5.86
C THR A 23 8.68 -0.75 -7.06
N GLN A 24 7.50 -0.12 -7.18
CA GLN A 24 7.24 0.81 -8.28
C GLN A 24 8.06 2.09 -8.15
N HIS A 25 8.25 2.60 -6.93
CA HIS A 25 9.08 3.78 -6.70
C HIS A 25 10.54 3.53 -7.09
N GLN A 26 11.11 2.38 -6.74
CA GLN A 26 12.48 2.03 -7.14
C GLN A 26 12.65 1.93 -8.66
N LYS A 27 11.63 1.46 -9.39
CA LYS A 27 11.65 1.47 -10.86
C LYS A 27 11.65 2.89 -11.42
N TYR A 28 10.87 3.78 -10.80
CA TYR A 28 10.87 5.20 -11.15
C TYR A 28 12.23 5.86 -10.88
N GLU A 29 12.81 5.66 -9.69
CA GLU A 29 14.13 6.20 -9.32
C GLU A 29 15.26 5.75 -10.27
N ARG A 30 15.14 4.54 -10.84
CA ARG A 30 16.08 4.01 -11.82
C ARG A 30 15.83 4.50 -13.25
N GLY A 31 14.75 5.25 -13.48
CA GLY A 31 14.31 5.69 -14.81
C GLY A 31 13.73 4.57 -15.67
N GLU A 32 13.35 3.43 -15.09
CA GLU A 32 12.71 2.31 -15.81
C GLU A 32 11.26 2.63 -16.21
N ILE A 33 10.59 3.50 -15.44
CA ILE A 33 9.23 3.98 -15.69
C ILE A 33 9.15 5.49 -15.47
N ASP A 34 8.22 6.17 -16.15
CA ASP A 34 7.96 7.59 -15.93
C ASP A 34 7.04 7.84 -14.71
N LEU A 35 6.95 9.10 -14.29
CA LEU A 35 6.13 9.52 -13.14
C LEU A 35 4.66 9.14 -13.31
N ARG A 36 4.14 9.23 -14.54
CA ARG A 36 2.75 8.88 -14.84
C ARG A 36 2.50 7.39 -14.63
N THR A 37 3.35 6.54 -15.17
CA THR A 37 3.28 5.08 -15.05
C THR A 37 3.43 4.65 -13.59
N PHE A 38 4.32 5.29 -12.84
CA PHE A 38 4.44 5.12 -11.41
C PHE A 38 3.13 5.44 -10.69
N ALA A 39 2.58 6.65 -10.87
CA ALA A 39 1.35 7.09 -10.22
C ALA A 39 0.14 6.20 -10.58
N GLU A 40 0.04 5.75 -11.84
CA GLU A 40 -0.98 4.81 -12.28
C GLU A 40 -0.80 3.41 -11.67
N ALA A 41 0.44 2.98 -11.39
CA ALA A 41 0.75 1.67 -10.80
C ALA A 41 0.45 1.62 -9.30
N ILE A 42 0.70 2.72 -8.57
CA ILE A 42 0.47 2.81 -7.11
C ILE A 42 -0.88 3.44 -6.73
N ASN A 43 -1.79 3.60 -7.69
CA ASN A 43 -3.14 4.07 -7.40
C ASN A 43 -3.79 3.24 -6.28
N VAL A 44 -4.50 3.92 -5.37
CA VAL A 44 -5.18 3.33 -4.20
C VAL A 44 -5.95 2.05 -4.54
N ASN A 45 -6.71 2.00 -5.64
CA ASN A 45 -7.48 0.82 -6.02
C ASN A 45 -6.60 -0.36 -6.46
N LYS A 46 -5.46 -0.10 -7.11
CA LYS A 46 -4.49 -1.13 -7.47
C LYS A 46 -3.80 -1.70 -6.24
N VAL A 47 -3.40 -0.82 -5.30
CA VAL A 47 -2.80 -1.25 -4.03
C VAL A 47 -3.80 -2.07 -3.21
N LYS A 48 -5.08 -1.66 -3.12
CA LYS A 48 -6.15 -2.46 -2.49
C LYS A 48 -6.30 -3.83 -3.13
N THR A 49 -6.32 -3.89 -4.45
CA THR A 49 -6.44 -5.15 -5.20
C THR A 49 -5.26 -6.08 -4.91
N TYR A 50 -4.05 -5.54 -4.90
CA TYR A 50 -2.84 -6.29 -4.58
C TYR A 50 -2.84 -6.82 -3.14
N VAL A 51 -3.14 -5.96 -2.15
CA VAL A 51 -3.20 -6.39 -0.73
C VAL A 51 -4.24 -7.49 -0.53
N ARG A 52 -5.41 -7.41 -1.20
CA ARG A 52 -6.44 -8.45 -1.16
C ARG A 52 -6.00 -9.75 -1.85
N ALA A 53 -5.19 -9.67 -2.90
CA ALA A 53 -4.66 -10.87 -3.56
C ALA A 53 -3.64 -11.58 -2.66
N GLU A 54 -2.73 -10.84 -2.03
CA GLU A 54 -1.71 -11.38 -1.12
C GLU A 54 -2.29 -11.84 0.22
N ARG A 55 -3.29 -11.13 0.74
CA ARG A 55 -3.92 -11.38 2.04
C ARG A 55 -5.46 -11.20 1.97
N PRO A 56 -6.20 -12.21 1.47
CA PRO A 56 -7.64 -12.08 1.19
C PRO A 56 -8.54 -11.73 2.37
N LEU A 57 -8.13 -12.07 3.59
CA LEU A 57 -8.93 -11.84 4.80
C LEU A 57 -8.54 -10.60 5.58
N ILE A 58 -7.44 -9.92 5.20
CA ILE A 58 -6.84 -8.90 6.08
C ILE A 58 -7.77 -7.70 6.27
N GLU A 59 -8.49 -7.28 5.24
CA GLU A 59 -9.47 -6.19 5.33
C GLU A 59 -10.58 -6.50 6.36
N LYS A 60 -11.04 -7.75 6.44
CA LYS A 60 -12.04 -8.15 7.43
C LYS A 60 -11.45 -8.21 8.84
N GLN A 61 -10.15 -8.47 8.97
CA GLN A 61 -9.44 -8.59 10.24
C GLN A 61 -9.07 -7.24 10.85
N VAL A 62 -8.69 -6.26 10.02
CA VAL A 62 -8.34 -4.90 10.46
C VAL A 62 -9.54 -3.95 10.44
N GLY A 63 -10.57 -4.24 9.63
CA GLY A 63 -11.72 -3.37 9.39
C GLY A 63 -11.53 -2.46 8.18
N THR A 64 -12.59 -2.26 7.40
CA THR A 64 -12.56 -1.55 6.12
C THR A 64 -12.06 -0.09 6.23
N GLU A 65 -12.40 0.61 7.31
CA GLU A 65 -11.93 1.98 7.53
C GLU A 65 -10.40 2.03 7.69
N MET A 66 -9.85 1.21 8.60
CA MET A 66 -8.42 1.12 8.84
C MET A 66 -7.67 0.63 7.60
N PHE A 67 -8.24 -0.35 6.88
CA PHE A 67 -7.73 -0.84 5.60
C PHE A 67 -7.56 0.30 4.57
N ASN A 68 -8.58 1.14 4.44
CA ASN A 68 -8.54 2.29 3.53
C ASN A 68 -7.53 3.35 3.98
N ASN A 69 -7.47 3.66 5.28
CA ASN A 69 -6.59 4.69 5.82
C ASN A 69 -5.12 4.35 5.60
N ILE A 70 -4.67 3.17 6.01
CA ILE A 70 -3.27 2.76 5.85
C ILE A 70 -2.87 2.71 4.37
N ILE A 71 -3.75 2.22 3.48
CA ILE A 71 -3.43 2.21 2.04
C ILE A 71 -3.29 3.63 1.50
N ASN A 72 -4.17 4.55 1.88
CA ASN A 72 -4.07 5.96 1.47
C ASN A 72 -2.79 6.60 1.99
N GLU A 73 -2.42 6.35 3.25
CA GLU A 73 -1.17 6.85 3.85
C GLU A 73 0.06 6.37 3.09
N VAL A 74 0.16 5.06 2.82
CA VAL A 74 1.28 4.47 2.07
C VAL A 74 1.36 5.04 0.65
N VAL A 75 0.23 5.15 -0.06
CA VAL A 75 0.22 5.72 -1.41
C VAL A 75 0.64 7.19 -1.41
N ASN A 76 0.10 7.99 -0.50
CA ASN A 76 0.41 9.41 -0.40
C ASN A 76 1.87 9.66 -0.04
N GLU A 77 2.44 8.89 0.89
CA GLU A 77 3.85 9.00 1.29
C GLU A 77 4.78 8.91 0.07
N TYR A 78 4.58 7.89 -0.77
CA TYR A 78 5.45 7.63 -1.91
C TYR A 78 5.14 8.48 -3.13
N LEU A 79 3.88 8.90 -3.32
CA LEU A 79 3.57 9.95 -4.30
C LEU A 79 4.29 11.24 -3.93
N SER A 80 4.19 11.69 -2.67
CA SER A 80 4.85 12.90 -2.20
C SER A 80 6.37 12.85 -2.38
N ARG A 81 7.01 11.69 -2.14
CA ARG A 81 8.45 11.51 -2.39
C ARG A 81 8.84 11.65 -3.85
N ALA A 82 8.00 11.22 -4.78
CA ALA A 82 8.29 11.32 -6.21
C ALA A 82 8.11 12.75 -6.78
N PHE A 83 7.50 13.66 -6.02
CA PHE A 83 7.33 15.07 -6.41
C PHE A 83 8.35 16.03 -5.77
N VAL A 84 9.22 15.54 -4.89
CA VAL A 84 10.30 16.31 -4.23
C VAL A 84 11.62 16.02 -4.92
#